data_AF-A0A2V9I8P3-F1
#
_entry.id   AF-A0A2V9I8P3-F1
#
_cell.length_a   1.000
_cell.length_b   1.000
_cell.length_c   1.000
_cell.angle_alpha   90.00
_cell.angle_beta   90.00
_cell.angle_gamma   90.00
#
_symmetry.space_group_name_H-M   'P 1'
#
loop_
_entity.id
_entity.type
_entity.pdbx_description
1 polymer ?
#
loop_
_entity_poly.entity_id
_entity_poly.type
_entity_poly.pdbx_seq_one_letter_code
_entity_poly.pdbx_strand_id
1 'polypeptide(L)'
;EGLKEGLESFQEALRRNQASPDRWCDLGEGLLASAQTEKAKHCVSRAQALGGRSVHILWRAAEFYFRIKDNKAALRRMSRILSEGTAYDSEVFDDYIHSGAPLLDTLDYGIPESPRPARSYFRYLLGLGNASHAQEAWNWVVQRSLADDRLAVEYVDFLIKRREYETAIQTWTQYLGQRKGSYRESNFLYNGDFELEPGGCVFDWKVTYLDGVEAGRDPAVSCSGSASLRIQFEGKENLNYSHISQMAVVKPGGYLFRAQVRTEGITTDQGVEFRITDAESPARLDIKTENLAGTAGWRKMEARFLVRRQTRMIQVQVVRRPSWKFDNKISGTAWIDAVSLVPLSPP
;
A
#
# COMPACT_ATOMS: atom_id res chain seq x y z
N GLU A 1 1.37 40.54 -38.39
CA GLU A 1 0.75 40.01 -39.63
C GLU A 1 0.58 38.50 -39.61
N GLY A 2 1.62 37.71 -39.29
CA GLY A 2 1.54 36.23 -39.31
C GLY A 2 0.40 35.56 -38.50
N LEU A 3 -0.02 36.11 -37.36
CA LEU A 3 -1.18 35.58 -36.59
C LEU A 3 -2.52 35.77 -37.32
N LYS A 4 -2.68 36.84 -38.10
CA LYS A 4 -3.91 37.10 -38.88
C LYS A 4 -3.97 36.19 -40.11
N GLU A 5 -2.85 36.07 -40.83
CA GLU A 5 -2.73 35.17 -41.99
C GLU A 5 -2.93 33.69 -41.61
N GLY A 6 -2.43 33.28 -40.44
CA GLY A 6 -2.65 31.95 -39.88
C GLY A 6 -4.14 31.69 -39.57
N LEU A 7 -4.83 32.66 -38.96
CA LEU A 7 -6.27 32.56 -38.69
C LEU A 7 -7.12 32.45 -39.96
N GLU A 8 -6.81 33.24 -40.99
CA GLU A 8 -7.50 33.17 -42.29
C GLU A 8 -7.31 31.81 -42.95
N SER A 9 -6.08 31.27 -42.88
CA SER A 9 -5.77 29.93 -43.36
C SER A 9 -6.56 28.83 -42.62
N PHE A 10 -6.67 28.92 -41.28
CA PHE A 10 -7.48 27.97 -40.50
C PHE A 10 -8.97 28.08 -40.81
N GLN A 11 -9.50 29.30 -40.99
CA GLN A 11 -10.90 29.51 -41.36
C GLN A 11 -11.20 28.89 -42.72
N GLU A 12 -10.32 29.08 -43.70
CA GLU A 12 -10.48 28.51 -45.04
C GLU A 12 -10.38 26.98 -45.02
N ALA A 13 -9.42 26.42 -44.27
CA ALA A 13 -9.31 24.97 -44.07
C ALA A 13 -10.57 24.37 -43.43
N LEU A 14 -11.16 25.08 -42.46
CA LEU A 14 -12.40 24.67 -41.82
C LEU A 14 -13.61 24.76 -42.76
N ARG A 15 -13.71 25.81 -43.59
CA ARG A 15 -14.79 25.93 -44.60
C ARG A 15 -14.80 24.75 -45.56
N ARG A 16 -13.61 24.28 -45.96
CA ARG A 16 -13.44 23.12 -46.85
C ARG A 16 -13.83 21.79 -46.21
N ASN A 17 -13.74 21.67 -44.88
CA ASN A 17 -14.14 20.46 -44.16
C ASN A 17 -14.67 20.76 -42.76
N GLN A 18 -15.95 21.13 -42.67
CA GLN A 18 -16.61 21.48 -41.41
C GLN A 18 -16.89 20.28 -40.50
N ALA A 19 -16.77 19.06 -41.02
CA ALA A 19 -16.97 17.82 -40.24
C ALA A 19 -15.69 17.35 -39.54
N SER A 20 -14.52 17.93 -39.84
CA SER A 20 -13.26 17.54 -39.21
C SER A 20 -13.12 18.18 -37.82
N PRO A 21 -13.03 17.38 -36.75
CA PRO A 21 -12.81 17.92 -35.40
C PRO A 21 -11.43 18.59 -35.27
N ASP A 22 -10.40 18.07 -35.95
CA ASP A 22 -9.05 18.66 -35.95
C ASP A 22 -9.02 20.08 -36.49
N ARG A 23 -9.76 20.36 -37.57
CA ARG A 23 -9.85 21.73 -38.14
C ARG A 23 -10.52 22.71 -37.20
N TRP A 24 -11.49 22.24 -36.42
CA TRP A 24 -12.09 23.05 -35.36
C TRP A 24 -11.09 23.31 -34.21
N CYS A 25 -10.27 22.33 -33.83
CA CYS A 25 -9.19 22.54 -32.86
C CYS A 25 -8.14 23.53 -33.36
N ASP A 26 -7.65 23.38 -34.60
CA ASP A 26 -6.65 24.26 -35.22
C ASP A 26 -7.11 25.74 -35.17
N LEU A 27 -8.36 25.99 -35.60
CA LEU A 27 -8.95 27.33 -35.54
C LEU A 27 -9.10 27.82 -34.10
N GLY A 28 -9.53 26.94 -33.19
CA GLY A 28 -9.66 27.26 -31.76
C GLY A 28 -8.35 27.69 -31.13
N GLU A 29 -7.26 26.98 -31.40
CA GLU A 29 -5.92 27.29 -30.90
C GLU A 29 -5.39 28.62 -31.44
N GLY A 30 -5.59 28.89 -32.75
CA GLY A 30 -5.24 30.18 -33.35
C GLY A 30 -6.05 31.35 -32.76
N LEU A 31 -7.35 31.14 -32.49
CA LEU A 31 -8.21 32.13 -31.87
C LEU A 31 -7.78 32.42 -30.43
N LEU A 32 -7.41 31.38 -29.67
CA LEU A 32 -6.87 31.54 -28.33
C LEU A 32 -5.55 32.32 -28.34
N ALA A 33 -4.64 32.02 -29.27
CA ALA A 33 -3.39 32.75 -29.43
C ALA A 33 -3.61 34.24 -29.77
N SER A 34 -4.77 34.58 -30.34
CA SER A 34 -5.19 35.96 -30.64
C SER A 34 -6.12 36.57 -29.58
N ALA A 35 -6.14 36.01 -28.36
CA ALA A 35 -6.97 36.43 -27.23
C ALA A 35 -8.50 36.43 -27.47
N GLN A 36 -8.97 35.69 -28.48
CA GLN A 36 -10.41 35.54 -28.79
C GLN A 36 -11.01 34.31 -28.09
N THR A 37 -10.95 34.31 -26.76
CA THR A 37 -11.26 33.13 -25.91
C THR A 37 -12.66 32.54 -26.14
N GLU A 38 -13.70 33.36 -26.25
CA GLU A 38 -15.08 32.85 -26.44
C GLU A 38 -15.26 32.17 -27.80
N LYS A 39 -14.66 32.71 -28.86
CA LYS A 39 -14.69 32.08 -30.19
C LYS A 39 -13.87 30.79 -30.20
N ALA A 40 -12.73 30.78 -29.51
CA ALA A 40 -11.91 29.59 -29.35
C ALA A 40 -12.69 28.49 -28.60
N LYS A 41 -13.41 28.84 -27.53
CA LYS A 41 -14.26 27.94 -26.76
C LYS A 41 -15.39 27.34 -27.61
N HIS A 42 -16.01 28.13 -28.48
CA HIS A 42 -16.99 27.62 -29.44
C HIS A 42 -16.37 26.58 -30.39
N CYS A 43 -15.17 26.85 -30.92
CA CYS A 43 -14.48 25.93 -31.82
C CYS A 43 -14.14 24.60 -31.12
N VAL A 44 -13.61 24.66 -29.89
CA VAL A 44 -13.32 23.46 -29.09
C VAL A 44 -14.59 22.67 -28.79
N SER A 45 -15.68 23.34 -28.41
CA SER A 45 -17.00 22.69 -28.20
C SER A 45 -17.46 21.95 -29.46
N ARG A 46 -17.29 22.56 -30.64
CA ARG A 46 -17.65 21.95 -31.91
C ARG A 46 -16.76 20.76 -32.28
N ALA A 47 -15.45 20.85 -32.02
CA ALA A 47 -14.52 19.74 -32.19
C ALA A 47 -14.93 18.54 -31.30
N GLN A 48 -15.27 18.79 -30.03
CA GLN A 48 -15.74 17.74 -29.12
C GLN A 48 -17.08 17.13 -29.55
N ALA A 49 -17.98 17.91 -30.15
CA ALA A 49 -19.24 17.38 -30.66
C ALA A 49 -19.03 16.42 -31.85
N LEU A 50 -18.01 16.64 -32.67
CA LEU A 50 -17.69 15.84 -33.86
C LEU A 50 -16.77 14.64 -33.54
N GLY A 51 -15.85 14.80 -32.58
CA GLY A 51 -14.79 13.83 -32.28
C GLY A 51 -14.72 13.43 -30.80
N GLY A 52 -15.81 13.53 -30.03
CA GLY A 52 -15.80 13.43 -28.56
C GLY A 52 -15.37 12.10 -27.94
N ARG A 53 -15.11 11.07 -28.75
CA ARG A 53 -14.50 9.78 -28.34
C ARG A 53 -13.04 9.64 -28.74
N SER A 54 -12.51 10.54 -29.57
CA SER A 54 -11.11 10.51 -29.97
C SER A 54 -10.25 11.04 -28.82
N VAL A 55 -9.31 10.22 -28.35
CA VAL A 55 -8.32 10.62 -27.33
C VAL A 55 -7.58 11.88 -27.75
N HIS A 56 -7.19 11.97 -29.03
CA HIS A 56 -6.49 13.15 -29.55
C HIS A 56 -7.33 14.44 -29.42
N ILE A 57 -8.63 14.37 -29.73
CA ILE A 57 -9.53 15.53 -29.63
C ILE A 57 -9.82 15.88 -28.16
N LEU A 58 -9.97 14.88 -27.29
CA LEU A 58 -10.12 15.10 -25.85
C LEU A 58 -8.89 15.77 -25.25
N TRP A 59 -7.70 15.35 -25.67
CA TRP A 59 -6.42 15.91 -25.23
C TRP A 59 -6.28 17.39 -25.62
N ARG A 60 -6.43 17.72 -26.91
CA ARG A 60 -6.37 19.11 -27.40
C ARG A 60 -7.41 20.00 -26.71
N ALA A 61 -8.61 19.46 -26.45
CA ALA A 61 -9.62 20.18 -25.68
C ALA A 61 -9.18 20.41 -24.22
N ALA A 62 -8.56 19.43 -23.57
CA ALA A 62 -8.05 19.58 -22.20
C ALA A 62 -6.96 20.64 -22.11
N GLU A 63 -5.98 20.61 -23.01
CA GLU A 63 -4.90 21.62 -23.10
C GLU A 63 -5.46 23.04 -23.27
N PHE A 64 -6.46 23.21 -24.15
CA PHE A 64 -7.16 24.48 -24.29
C PHE A 64 -7.72 24.97 -22.95
N TYR A 65 -8.41 24.10 -22.20
CA TYR A 65 -9.01 24.46 -20.92
C TYR A 65 -7.97 24.75 -19.83
N PHE A 66 -6.85 24.03 -19.80
CA PHE A 66 -5.72 24.35 -18.92
C PHE A 66 -5.14 25.73 -19.22
N ARG A 67 -4.98 26.09 -20.51
CA ARG A 67 -4.44 27.40 -20.93
C ARG A 67 -5.33 28.56 -20.48
N ILE A 68 -6.65 28.39 -20.48
CA ILE A 68 -7.59 29.42 -20.00
C ILE A 68 -7.90 29.32 -18.50
N LYS A 69 -7.17 28.46 -17.77
CA LYS A 69 -7.31 28.24 -16.32
C LYS A 69 -8.68 27.68 -15.88
N ASP A 70 -9.43 27.08 -16.80
CA ASP A 70 -10.62 26.29 -16.47
C ASP A 70 -10.21 24.84 -16.19
N ASN A 71 -9.50 24.64 -15.07
CA ASN A 71 -8.91 23.36 -14.70
C ASN A 71 -9.98 22.26 -14.61
N LYS A 72 -11.16 22.56 -14.06
CA LYS A 72 -12.25 21.58 -13.93
C LYS A 72 -12.74 21.09 -15.28
N ALA A 73 -12.85 21.97 -16.29
CA ALA A 73 -13.19 21.54 -17.63
C ALA A 73 -12.09 20.63 -18.19
N ALA A 74 -10.81 21.02 -18.07
CA ALA A 74 -9.67 20.25 -18.56
C ALA A 74 -9.59 18.84 -17.93
N LEU A 75 -9.63 18.77 -16.62
CA LEU A 75 -9.56 17.55 -15.83
C LEU A 75 -10.64 16.53 -16.25
N ARG A 76 -11.88 16.97 -16.45
CA ARG A 76 -12.97 16.09 -16.91
C ARG A 76 -12.71 15.47 -18.29
N ARG A 77 -11.92 16.11 -19.16
CA ARG A 77 -11.56 15.52 -20.47
C ARG A 77 -10.45 14.50 -20.30
N MET A 78 -9.43 14.81 -19.50
CA MET A 78 -8.37 13.85 -19.16
C MET A 78 -8.93 12.62 -18.43
N SER A 79 -9.92 12.78 -17.56
CA SER A 79 -10.64 11.69 -16.91
C SER A 79 -11.27 10.70 -17.90
N ARG A 80 -11.83 11.22 -19.01
CA ARG A 80 -12.37 10.37 -20.08
C ARG A 80 -11.26 9.57 -20.77
N ILE A 81 -10.08 10.16 -20.98
CA ILE A 81 -8.91 9.47 -21.56
C ILE A 81 -8.48 8.31 -20.64
N LEU A 82 -8.41 8.54 -19.32
CA LEU A 82 -8.09 7.50 -18.33
C LEU A 82 -9.14 6.37 -18.28
N SER A 83 -10.35 6.61 -18.77
CA SER A 83 -11.41 5.59 -18.80
C SER A 83 -11.24 4.60 -19.97
N GLU A 84 -10.48 4.96 -21.02
CA GLU A 84 -10.30 4.12 -22.20
C GLU A 84 -9.26 3.00 -22.00
N GLY A 85 -8.29 3.19 -21.08
CA GLY A 85 -7.25 2.21 -20.83
C GLY A 85 -6.09 2.76 -20.02
N THR A 86 -4.95 2.06 -20.06
CA THR A 86 -3.72 2.42 -19.34
C THR A 86 -2.67 3.12 -20.20
N ALA A 87 -2.87 3.18 -21.52
CA ALA A 87 -1.85 3.61 -22.48
C ALA A 87 -1.41 5.07 -22.32
N TYR A 88 -2.23 5.90 -21.66
CA TYR A 88 -2.01 7.33 -21.49
C TYR A 88 -1.93 7.75 -20.01
N ASP A 89 -1.88 6.79 -19.08
CA ASP A 89 -1.90 7.08 -17.65
C ASP A 89 -0.74 8.02 -17.27
N SER A 90 0.49 7.68 -17.67
CA SER A 90 1.70 8.46 -17.36
C SER A 90 1.60 9.90 -17.83
N GLU A 91 1.26 10.09 -19.10
CA GLU A 91 1.23 11.39 -19.75
C GLU A 91 0.11 12.25 -19.16
N VAL A 92 -1.05 11.66 -18.86
CA VAL A 92 -2.14 12.38 -18.19
C VAL A 92 -1.74 12.80 -16.77
N PHE A 93 -1.05 11.92 -16.03
CA PHE A 93 -0.60 12.23 -14.67
C PHE A 93 0.47 13.32 -14.68
N ASP A 94 1.39 13.30 -15.64
CA ASP A 94 2.37 14.35 -15.84
C ASP A 94 1.67 15.69 -16.15
N ASP A 95 0.66 15.70 -17.02
CA ASP A 95 -0.12 16.91 -17.32
C ASP A 95 -0.82 17.47 -16.06
N TYR A 96 -1.33 16.62 -15.17
CA TYR A 96 -1.89 17.09 -13.90
C TYR A 96 -0.86 17.82 -13.05
N ILE A 97 0.36 17.30 -12.95
CA ILE A 97 1.45 17.93 -12.20
C ILE A 97 1.86 19.27 -12.84
N HIS A 98 2.02 19.31 -14.16
CA HIS A 98 2.47 20.51 -14.87
C HIS A 98 1.39 21.60 -14.97
N SER A 99 0.11 21.22 -14.97
CA SER A 99 -1.01 22.18 -15.06
C SER A 99 -1.11 23.12 -13.84
N GLY A 100 -0.59 22.70 -12.69
CA GLY A 100 -0.75 23.39 -11.42
C GLY A 100 -2.20 23.34 -10.88
N ALA A 101 -3.03 22.42 -11.37
CA ALA A 101 -4.36 22.20 -10.81
C ALA A 101 -4.26 21.73 -9.35
N PRO A 102 -5.11 22.23 -8.44
CA PRO A 102 -5.16 21.73 -7.07
C PRO A 102 -5.39 20.22 -7.02
N LEU A 103 -4.71 19.52 -6.12
CA LEU A 103 -4.79 18.06 -6.03
C LEU A 103 -6.24 17.57 -5.84
N LEU A 104 -7.02 18.21 -4.96
CA LEU A 104 -8.43 17.84 -4.77
C LEU A 104 -9.25 17.99 -6.05
N ASP A 105 -9.04 19.05 -6.83
CA ASP A 105 -9.72 19.20 -8.11
C ASP A 105 -9.29 18.06 -9.07
N THR A 106 -7.99 17.73 -9.10
CA THR A 106 -7.49 16.61 -9.91
C THR A 106 -8.11 15.28 -9.50
N LEU A 107 -8.24 15.01 -8.20
CA LEU A 107 -8.88 13.80 -7.70
C LEU A 107 -10.38 13.78 -8.04
N ASP A 108 -11.11 14.86 -7.79
CA ASP A 108 -12.57 14.91 -7.98
C ASP A 108 -13.03 15.02 -9.43
N TYR A 109 -12.22 15.62 -10.32
CA TYR A 109 -12.61 15.88 -11.71
C TYR A 109 -11.70 15.18 -12.74
N GLY A 110 -10.48 14.83 -12.36
CA GLY A 110 -9.48 14.22 -13.24
C GLY A 110 -9.44 12.70 -13.14
N ILE A 111 -9.66 12.12 -11.96
CA ILE A 111 -9.59 10.67 -11.76
C ILE A 111 -10.98 10.06 -11.85
N PRO A 112 -11.23 9.11 -12.77
CA PRO A 112 -12.48 8.35 -12.78
C PRO A 112 -12.70 7.62 -11.47
N GLU A 113 -13.94 7.55 -10.99
CA GLU A 113 -14.35 6.78 -9.80
C GLU A 113 -14.40 5.27 -10.09
N SER A 114 -13.30 4.74 -10.62
CA SER A 114 -13.09 3.31 -10.82
C SER A 114 -11.75 2.90 -10.21
N PRO A 115 -11.61 1.65 -9.71
CA PRO A 115 -10.43 1.25 -8.96
C PRO A 115 -9.11 1.39 -9.73
N ARG A 116 -9.11 1.08 -11.03
CA ARG A 116 -7.90 1.07 -11.86
C ARG A 116 -7.18 2.43 -11.94
N PRO A 117 -7.79 3.51 -12.47
CA PRO A 117 -7.13 4.81 -12.54
C PRO A 117 -6.81 5.39 -11.17
N ALA A 118 -7.71 5.23 -10.20
CA ALA A 118 -7.50 5.70 -8.83
C ALA A 118 -6.25 5.09 -8.18
N ARG A 119 -6.12 3.76 -8.24
CA ARG A 119 -4.94 3.04 -7.72
C ARG A 119 -3.68 3.39 -8.49
N SER A 120 -3.77 3.54 -9.82
CA SER A 120 -2.64 3.93 -10.68
C SER A 120 -2.11 5.32 -10.31
N TYR A 121 -3.00 6.31 -10.22
CA TYR A 121 -2.64 7.68 -9.86
C TYR A 121 -2.10 7.78 -8.42
N PHE A 122 -2.69 7.04 -7.48
CA PHE A 122 -2.15 6.98 -6.13
C PHE A 122 -0.70 6.46 -6.10
N ARG A 123 -0.40 5.37 -6.83
CA ARG A 123 0.97 4.85 -6.95
C ARG A 123 1.91 5.84 -7.62
N TYR A 124 1.43 6.57 -8.64
CA TYR A 124 2.20 7.65 -9.26
C TYR A 124 2.56 8.72 -8.22
N LEU A 125 1.61 9.17 -7.39
CA LEU A 125 1.87 10.12 -6.30
C LEU A 125 2.83 9.59 -5.22
N LEU A 126 2.74 8.29 -4.88
CA LEU A 126 3.73 7.66 -4.00
C LEU A 126 5.15 7.72 -4.60
N GLY A 127 5.27 7.50 -5.91
CA GLY A 127 6.53 7.60 -6.65
C GLY A 127 7.16 9.00 -6.60
N LEU A 128 6.34 10.06 -6.57
CA LEU A 128 6.81 11.44 -6.41
C LEU A 128 7.34 11.75 -5.01
N GLY A 129 7.01 10.94 -4.00
CA GLY A 129 7.55 11.06 -2.65
C GLY A 129 6.96 12.19 -1.78
N ASN A 130 5.94 12.91 -2.26
CA ASN A 130 5.27 13.96 -1.51
C ASN A 130 4.26 13.36 -0.52
N ALA A 131 4.61 13.38 0.78
CA ALA A 131 3.80 12.78 1.84
C ALA A 131 2.41 13.44 2.00
N SER A 132 2.30 14.76 1.81
CA SER A 132 1.02 15.47 1.92
C SER A 132 0.07 15.06 0.81
N HIS A 133 0.56 15.01 -0.43
CA HIS A 133 -0.24 14.58 -1.58
C HIS A 133 -0.65 13.10 -1.45
N ALA A 134 0.26 12.24 -0.98
CA ALA A 134 -0.04 10.85 -0.70
C ALA A 134 -1.16 10.71 0.35
N GLN A 135 -1.11 11.46 1.44
CA GLN A 135 -2.15 11.42 2.47
C GLN A 135 -3.51 11.88 1.94
N GLU A 136 -3.55 12.99 1.20
CA GLU A 136 -4.78 13.53 0.63
C GLU A 136 -5.41 12.56 -0.39
N ALA A 137 -4.60 11.99 -1.28
CA ALA A 137 -5.05 10.99 -2.23
C ALA A 137 -5.48 9.68 -1.54
N TRP A 138 -4.79 9.25 -0.48
CA TRP A 138 -5.19 8.08 0.30
C TRP A 138 -6.60 8.24 0.89
N ASN A 139 -6.84 9.38 1.53
CA ASN A 139 -8.15 9.69 2.11
C ASN A 139 -9.26 9.66 1.04
N TRP A 140 -8.99 10.23 -0.13
CA TRP A 140 -9.92 10.24 -1.26
C TRP A 140 -10.24 8.82 -1.77
N VAL A 141 -9.21 7.97 -1.92
CA VAL A 141 -9.35 6.59 -2.39
C VAL A 141 -10.12 5.72 -1.38
N VAL A 142 -9.83 5.86 -0.08
CA VAL A 142 -10.53 5.12 0.98
C VAL A 142 -11.98 5.55 1.11
N GLN A 143 -12.26 6.86 1.10
CA GLN A 143 -13.63 7.39 1.20
C GLN A 143 -14.56 6.86 0.10
N ARG A 144 -14.00 6.58 -1.08
CA ARG A 144 -14.73 6.03 -2.24
C ARG A 144 -14.70 4.50 -2.33
N SER A 145 -14.14 3.82 -1.33
CA SER A 145 -13.96 2.36 -1.34
C SER A 145 -13.18 1.85 -2.57
N LEU A 146 -12.23 2.64 -3.05
CA LEU A 146 -11.39 2.32 -4.21
C LEU A 146 -10.06 1.64 -3.80
N ALA A 147 -9.69 1.69 -2.51
CA ALA A 147 -8.50 1.03 -1.98
C ALA A 147 -8.63 -0.50 -1.95
N ASP A 148 -7.51 -1.20 -2.07
CA ASP A 148 -7.39 -2.64 -1.77
C ASP A 148 -6.25 -2.87 -0.77
N ASP A 149 -6.14 -4.10 -0.24
CA ASP A 149 -5.15 -4.44 0.78
C ASP A 149 -3.73 -4.17 0.25
N ARG A 150 -3.49 -4.42 -1.04
CA ARG A 150 -2.19 -4.16 -1.68
C ARG A 150 -1.83 -2.67 -1.66
N LEU A 151 -2.75 -1.79 -2.04
CA LEU A 151 -2.54 -0.34 -2.02
C LEU A 151 -2.30 0.17 -0.60
N ALA A 152 -3.02 -0.38 0.37
CA ALA A 152 -2.83 -0.07 1.79
C ALA A 152 -1.43 -0.44 2.26
N VAL A 153 -0.96 -1.65 1.92
CA VAL A 153 0.40 -2.11 2.22
C VAL A 153 1.45 -1.21 1.57
N GLU A 154 1.28 -0.85 0.29
CA GLU A 154 2.20 0.04 -0.44
C GLU A 154 2.30 1.43 0.24
N TYR A 155 1.18 1.98 0.73
CA TYR A 155 1.19 3.26 1.45
C TYR A 155 1.79 3.16 2.85
N VAL A 156 1.48 2.09 3.59
CA VAL A 156 2.09 1.83 4.90
C VAL A 156 3.61 1.70 4.75
N ASP A 157 4.10 0.93 3.78
CA ASP A 157 5.52 0.79 3.50
C ASP A 157 6.19 2.13 3.15
N PHE A 158 5.50 3.00 2.40
CA PHE A 158 5.96 4.36 2.13
C PHE A 158 6.17 5.17 3.42
N LEU A 159 5.23 5.12 4.36
CA LEU A 159 5.31 5.81 5.65
C LEU A 159 6.41 5.21 6.55
N ILE A 160 6.54 3.88 6.57
CA ILE A 160 7.58 3.17 7.33
C ILE A 160 8.98 3.57 6.86
N LYS A 161 9.22 3.63 5.55
CA LYS A 161 10.52 4.07 4.99
C LYS A 161 10.89 5.48 5.41
N ARG A 162 9.90 6.33 5.69
CA ARG A 162 10.08 7.70 6.18
C ARG A 162 10.14 7.80 7.71
N ARG A 163 10.05 6.67 8.41
CA ARG A 163 9.99 6.55 9.88
C ARG A 163 8.77 7.24 10.50
N GLU A 164 7.69 7.39 9.73
CA GLU A 164 6.41 7.96 10.16
C GLU A 164 5.53 6.86 10.79
N TYR A 165 6.06 6.16 11.81
CA TYR A 165 5.46 4.93 12.35
C TYR A 165 4.05 5.11 12.92
N GLU A 166 3.80 6.21 13.63
CA GLU A 166 2.48 6.50 14.22
C GLU A 166 1.42 6.75 13.12
N THR A 167 1.78 7.50 12.08
CA THR A 167 0.91 7.69 10.92
C THR A 167 0.64 6.36 10.22
N ALA A 168 1.68 5.55 10.01
CA ALA A 168 1.56 4.25 9.34
C ALA A 168 0.58 3.31 10.07
N ILE A 169 0.68 3.19 11.39
CA ILE A 169 -0.22 2.31 12.16
C ILE A 169 -1.65 2.87 12.21
N GLN A 170 -1.83 4.19 12.27
CA GLN A 170 -3.14 4.83 12.20
C GLN A 170 -3.80 4.60 10.84
N THR A 171 -3.06 4.79 9.74
CA THR A 171 -3.50 4.49 8.38
C THR A 171 -3.95 3.03 8.24
N TRP A 172 -3.14 2.08 8.72
CA TRP A 172 -3.47 0.66 8.65
C TRP A 172 -4.72 0.31 9.46
N THR A 173 -4.80 0.75 10.71
CA THR A 173 -5.94 0.47 11.59
C THR A 173 -7.25 1.09 11.12
N GLN A 174 -7.20 2.32 10.58
CA GLN A 174 -8.36 2.97 9.97
C GLN A 174 -8.83 2.20 8.74
N TYR A 175 -7.90 1.72 7.91
CA TYR A 175 -8.21 0.93 6.72
C TYR A 175 -8.82 -0.44 7.05
N LEU A 176 -8.33 -1.10 8.10
CA LEU A 176 -8.92 -2.36 8.57
C LEU A 176 -10.39 -2.18 9.00
N GLY A 177 -10.75 -1.01 9.55
CA GLY A 177 -12.10 -0.73 10.01
C GLY A 177 -12.54 -1.77 11.04
N GLN A 178 -13.65 -2.47 10.78
CA GLN A 178 -14.15 -3.52 11.66
C GLN A 178 -13.25 -4.78 11.70
N ARG A 179 -12.46 -5.03 10.65
CA ARG A 179 -11.50 -6.16 10.61
C ARG A 179 -10.44 -6.08 11.71
N LYS A 180 -10.22 -4.89 12.28
CA LYS A 180 -9.20 -4.68 13.32
C LYS A 180 -9.47 -5.48 14.60
N GLY A 181 -10.72 -5.82 14.91
CA GLY A 181 -11.08 -6.45 16.19
C GLY A 181 -10.53 -5.66 17.40
N SER A 182 -9.82 -6.34 18.30
CA SER A 182 -9.18 -5.73 19.48
C SER A 182 -7.78 -5.18 19.24
N TYR A 183 -7.32 -5.16 17.97
CA TYR A 183 -6.01 -4.65 17.61
C TYR A 183 -5.86 -3.18 18.01
N ARG A 184 -4.75 -2.88 18.70
CA ARG A 184 -4.40 -1.58 19.29
C ARG A 184 -5.27 -1.11 20.46
N GLU A 185 -6.25 -1.90 20.88
CA GLU A 185 -7.05 -1.65 22.08
C GLU A 185 -6.49 -2.44 23.26
N SER A 186 -6.42 -3.77 23.12
CA SER A 186 -5.88 -4.67 24.13
C SER A 186 -4.66 -5.47 23.66
N ASN A 187 -4.50 -5.66 22.34
CA ASN A 187 -3.40 -6.40 21.75
C ASN A 187 -2.68 -5.55 20.70
N PHE A 188 -1.36 -5.47 20.78
CA PHE A 188 -0.50 -4.71 19.87
C PHE A 188 0.02 -5.55 18.70
N LEU A 189 -0.41 -6.81 18.60
CA LEU A 189 -0.23 -7.66 17.43
C LEU A 189 -1.60 -7.96 16.80
N TYR A 190 -1.67 -7.84 15.47
CA TYR A 190 -2.84 -8.15 14.66
C TYR A 190 -2.83 -9.63 14.28
N ASN A 191 -4.02 -10.23 14.13
CA ASN A 191 -4.21 -11.60 13.65
C ASN A 191 -3.31 -12.63 14.37
N GLY A 192 -3.16 -12.49 15.69
CA GLY A 192 -2.30 -13.36 16.50
C GLY A 192 -2.87 -14.76 16.74
N ASP A 193 -4.15 -14.94 16.46
CA ASP A 193 -4.90 -16.20 16.44
C ASP A 193 -4.96 -16.85 15.05
N PHE A 194 -4.45 -16.18 14.02
CA PHE A 194 -4.38 -16.67 12.64
C PHE A 194 -5.74 -17.07 12.04
N GLU A 195 -6.83 -16.45 12.49
CA GLU A 195 -8.16 -16.68 11.93
C GLU A 195 -8.29 -16.11 10.50
N LEU A 196 -7.43 -15.13 10.15
CA LEU A 196 -7.34 -14.54 8.82
C LEU A 196 -6.06 -14.97 8.11
N GLU A 197 -6.10 -15.01 6.77
CA GLU A 197 -4.88 -15.17 5.97
C GLU A 197 -3.97 -13.95 6.16
N PRO A 198 -2.65 -14.15 6.39
CA PRO A 198 -1.74 -13.02 6.56
C PRO A 198 -1.65 -12.12 5.32
N GLY A 199 -1.93 -10.83 5.50
CA GLY A 199 -2.10 -9.83 4.43
C GLY A 199 -0.80 -9.18 3.93
N GLY A 200 0.36 -9.59 4.42
CA GLY A 200 1.69 -9.13 3.95
C GLY A 200 2.11 -7.73 4.38
N CYS A 201 1.24 -6.98 5.07
CA CYS A 201 1.58 -5.72 5.75
C CYS A 201 2.66 -5.95 6.82
N VAL A 202 3.54 -4.97 7.07
CA VAL A 202 4.51 -5.07 8.18
C VAL A 202 3.85 -5.18 9.56
N PHE A 203 2.62 -4.69 9.68
CA PHE A 203 1.79 -4.77 10.88
C PHE A 203 0.89 -6.01 10.93
N ASP A 204 1.03 -6.92 9.96
CA ASP A 204 0.45 -8.25 9.96
C ASP A 204 1.60 -9.28 9.91
N TRP A 205 1.28 -10.56 10.03
CA TRP A 205 2.26 -11.63 9.92
C TRP A 205 2.82 -11.70 8.51
N LYS A 206 4.12 -11.46 8.38
CA LYS A 206 4.86 -11.74 7.16
C LYS A 206 5.41 -13.15 7.24
N VAL A 207 5.06 -13.99 6.28
CA VAL A 207 5.61 -15.35 6.11
C VAL A 207 6.34 -15.39 4.78
N THR A 208 7.66 -15.55 4.83
CA THR A 208 8.51 -15.63 3.62
C THR A 208 8.99 -17.06 3.41
N TYR A 209 9.09 -17.46 2.14
CA TYR A 209 9.63 -18.77 1.75
C TYR A 209 11.09 -18.93 2.19
N LEU A 210 11.41 -20.12 2.68
CA LEU A 210 12.78 -20.62 2.82
C LEU A 210 12.78 -22.08 2.35
N ASP A 211 13.78 -22.46 1.55
CA ASP A 211 13.94 -23.83 1.11
C ASP A 211 14.11 -24.78 2.32
N GLY A 212 13.44 -25.93 2.28
CA GLY A 212 13.42 -26.89 3.39
C GLY A 212 12.48 -26.54 4.54
N VAL A 213 11.64 -25.50 4.40
CA VAL A 213 10.59 -25.13 5.37
C VAL A 213 9.27 -24.82 4.68
N GLU A 214 8.21 -25.52 5.06
CA GLU A 214 6.84 -25.14 4.73
C GLU A 214 6.23 -24.34 5.89
N ALA A 215 5.81 -23.10 5.63
CA ALA A 215 5.16 -22.27 6.63
C ALA A 215 3.88 -21.63 6.08
N GLY A 216 2.83 -21.62 6.88
CA GLY A 216 1.54 -21.05 6.48
C GLY A 216 0.43 -21.33 7.50
N ARG A 217 -0.75 -20.76 7.24
CA ARG A 217 -1.94 -20.99 8.05
C ARG A 217 -2.38 -22.46 7.94
N ASP A 218 -2.73 -23.05 9.06
CA ASP A 218 -3.22 -24.42 9.18
C ASP A 218 -4.59 -24.42 9.89
N PRO A 219 -5.68 -24.72 9.16
CA PRO A 219 -7.04 -24.79 9.73
C PRO A 219 -7.34 -26.14 10.43
N ALA A 220 -6.41 -27.10 10.43
CA ALA A 220 -6.64 -28.42 11.03
C ALA A 220 -6.20 -28.51 12.50
N VAL A 221 -5.29 -27.63 12.94
CA VAL A 221 -4.72 -27.62 14.28
C VAL A 221 -4.82 -26.21 14.84
N SER A 222 -5.44 -26.05 16.01
CA SER A 222 -5.55 -24.77 16.71
C SER A 222 -5.45 -24.95 18.22
N CYS A 223 -5.07 -23.88 18.91
CA CYS A 223 -5.16 -23.75 20.37
C CYS A 223 -6.44 -22.99 20.76
N SER A 224 -6.80 -21.98 19.96
CA SER A 224 -8.01 -21.18 20.05
C SER A 224 -8.59 -20.96 18.66
N GLY A 225 -9.90 -20.72 18.55
CA GLY A 225 -10.51 -20.49 17.25
C GLY A 225 -10.43 -21.71 16.32
N SER A 226 -10.19 -21.47 15.04
CA SER A 226 -10.27 -22.45 13.96
C SER A 226 -8.96 -22.65 13.19
N ALA A 227 -7.90 -21.91 13.51
CA ALA A 227 -6.62 -22.07 12.82
C ALA A 227 -5.41 -21.80 13.72
N SER A 228 -4.23 -22.11 13.20
CA SER A 228 -2.94 -21.67 13.75
C SER A 228 -1.94 -21.45 12.62
N LEU A 229 -0.76 -20.95 12.95
CA LEU A 229 0.37 -20.89 12.04
C LEU A 229 1.22 -22.16 12.17
N ARG A 230 1.37 -22.91 11.08
CA ARG A 230 2.20 -24.12 10.99
C ARG A 230 3.56 -23.81 10.38
N ILE A 231 4.60 -24.44 10.92
CA ILE A 231 5.97 -24.43 10.41
C ILE A 231 6.48 -25.87 10.40
N GLN A 232 6.72 -26.43 9.21
CA GLN A 232 7.26 -27.78 9.04
C GLN A 232 8.68 -27.70 8.50
N PHE A 233 9.62 -28.34 9.20
CA PHE A 233 11.01 -28.49 8.81
C PHE A 233 11.24 -29.87 8.18
N GLU A 234 11.92 -29.92 7.04
CA GLU A 234 12.08 -31.15 6.26
C GLU A 234 13.19 -32.11 6.75
N GLY A 235 14.08 -31.68 7.64
CA GLY A 235 15.20 -32.53 8.11
C GLY A 235 16.41 -32.58 7.18
N LYS A 236 16.48 -31.71 6.17
CA LYS A 236 17.56 -31.73 5.17
C LYS A 236 18.79 -30.92 5.57
N GLU A 237 18.58 -29.82 6.28
CA GLU A 237 19.61 -28.81 6.56
C GLU A 237 19.60 -28.30 8.00
N ASN A 238 20.71 -27.70 8.42
CA ASN A 238 20.85 -27.01 9.69
C ASN A 238 20.48 -25.52 9.53
N LEU A 239 19.18 -25.25 9.38
CA LEU A 239 18.63 -23.97 8.94
C LEU A 239 18.70 -22.83 9.99
N ASN A 240 19.16 -21.65 9.61
CA ASN A 240 18.89 -20.45 10.41
C ASN A 240 17.55 -19.85 9.99
N TYR A 241 16.50 -20.01 10.81
CA TYR A 241 15.15 -19.59 10.46
C TYR A 241 14.76 -18.31 11.19
N SER A 242 14.25 -17.33 10.45
CA SER A 242 13.74 -16.06 10.96
C SER A 242 12.68 -15.45 10.02
N HIS A 243 11.98 -16.28 9.27
CA HIS A 243 11.17 -15.91 8.10
C HIS A 243 9.71 -15.60 8.43
N ILE A 244 9.36 -15.55 9.72
CA ILE A 244 8.03 -15.18 10.20
C ILE A 244 8.16 -14.04 11.19
N SER A 245 7.52 -12.92 10.89
CA SER A 245 7.59 -11.74 11.76
C SER A 245 6.40 -10.82 11.61
N GLN A 246 6.13 -10.06 12.66
CA GLN A 246 5.23 -8.92 12.63
C GLN A 246 5.88 -7.74 13.39
N MET A 247 5.67 -6.52 12.91
CA MET A 247 6.09 -5.30 13.59
C MET A 247 4.95 -4.71 14.43
N ALA A 248 5.31 -4.08 15.56
CA ALA A 248 4.37 -3.38 16.42
C ALA A 248 4.92 -2.00 16.78
N VAL A 249 4.09 -0.96 16.59
CA VAL A 249 4.38 0.40 17.08
C VAL A 249 4.05 0.47 18.56
N VAL A 250 5.04 0.83 19.38
CA VAL A 250 4.96 0.78 20.84
C VAL A 250 5.32 2.12 21.46
N LYS A 251 4.67 2.43 22.58
CA LYS A 251 5.05 3.55 23.45
C LYS A 251 5.98 3.05 24.57
N PRO A 252 6.78 3.93 25.19
CA PRO A 252 7.62 3.55 26.33
C PRO A 252 6.78 3.00 27.48
N GLY A 253 7.20 1.88 28.06
CA GLY A 253 6.42 1.17 29.08
C GLY A 253 6.78 -0.30 29.20
N GLY A 254 6.19 -0.97 30.19
CA GLY A 254 6.32 -2.42 30.36
C GLY A 254 5.35 -3.16 29.45
N TYR A 255 5.79 -4.26 28.84
CA TYR A 255 4.97 -5.11 27.98
C TYR A 255 5.10 -6.58 28.36
N LEU A 256 4.05 -7.32 28.02
CA LEU A 256 3.93 -8.76 28.15
C LEU A 256 3.68 -9.37 26.78
N PHE A 257 4.66 -10.13 26.30
CA PHE A 257 4.49 -10.99 25.14
C PHE A 257 4.02 -12.37 25.58
N ARG A 258 3.05 -12.93 24.86
CA ARG A 258 2.56 -14.31 25.03
C ARG A 258 2.30 -14.97 23.68
N ALA A 259 2.51 -16.28 23.62
CA ALA A 259 2.09 -17.14 22.52
C ALA A 259 1.82 -18.56 23.02
N GLN A 260 0.96 -19.30 22.33
CA GLN A 260 0.81 -20.75 22.50
C GLN A 260 1.60 -21.44 21.40
N VAL A 261 2.45 -22.39 21.78
CA VAL A 261 3.26 -23.16 20.83
C VAL A 261 3.14 -24.64 21.12
N ARG A 262 2.85 -25.40 20.08
CA ARG A 262 2.87 -26.87 20.07
C ARG A 262 4.01 -27.33 19.16
N THR A 263 4.72 -28.38 19.53
CA THR A 263 5.76 -28.97 18.68
C THR A 263 5.57 -30.47 18.56
N GLU A 264 5.93 -31.01 17.41
CA GLU A 264 5.90 -32.43 17.13
C GLU A 264 7.18 -32.84 16.41
N GLY A 265 7.98 -33.67 17.06
CA GLY A 265 9.17 -34.26 16.46
C GLY A 265 10.27 -33.25 16.12
N ILE A 266 10.38 -32.11 16.80
CA ILE A 266 11.48 -31.16 16.60
C ILE A 266 12.80 -31.80 17.07
N THR A 267 13.64 -32.24 16.13
CA THR A 267 14.76 -33.17 16.39
C THR A 267 16.00 -32.53 17.01
N THR A 268 16.21 -31.22 16.82
CA THR A 268 17.43 -30.55 17.26
C THR A 268 17.26 -29.89 18.63
N ASP A 269 18.37 -29.65 19.33
CA ASP A 269 18.37 -28.91 20.59
C ASP A 269 18.01 -27.42 20.41
N GLN A 270 18.20 -26.89 19.20
CA GLN A 270 17.68 -25.58 18.78
C GLN A 270 16.34 -25.77 18.07
N GLY A 271 15.25 -25.49 18.77
CA GLY A 271 13.88 -25.58 18.26
C GLY A 271 13.33 -24.21 17.91
N VAL A 272 12.08 -23.96 18.30
CA VAL A 272 11.37 -22.71 18.00
C VAL A 272 11.35 -21.81 19.24
N GLU A 273 11.76 -20.55 19.08
CA GLU A 273 11.65 -19.50 20.08
C GLU A 273 11.12 -18.22 19.44
N PHE A 274 10.60 -17.29 20.24
CA PHE A 274 10.32 -15.92 19.80
C PHE A 274 11.46 -15.00 20.17
N ARG A 275 11.82 -14.13 19.23
CA ARG A 275 12.73 -13.01 19.45
C ARG A 275 11.95 -11.71 19.31
N ILE A 276 12.07 -10.84 20.31
CA ILE A 276 11.49 -9.50 20.29
C ILE A 276 12.64 -8.49 20.28
N THR A 277 12.73 -7.72 19.21
CA THR A 277 13.82 -6.76 18.99
C THR A 277 13.30 -5.38 18.67
N ASP A 278 14.05 -4.35 19.04
CA ASP A 278 13.85 -3.02 18.48
C ASP A 278 14.14 -3.05 16.97
N ALA A 279 13.22 -2.50 16.17
CA ALA A 279 13.24 -2.63 14.73
C ALA A 279 14.33 -1.80 14.02
N GLU A 280 14.93 -0.79 14.67
CA GLU A 280 16.03 -0.01 14.07
C GLU A 280 17.40 -0.26 14.72
N SER A 281 17.45 -0.82 15.94
CA SER A 281 18.72 -1.14 16.62
C SER A 281 18.52 -2.21 17.70
N PRO A 282 18.98 -3.46 17.48
CA PRO A 282 18.91 -4.55 18.46
C PRO A 282 19.59 -4.23 19.81
N ALA A 283 20.54 -3.28 19.82
CA ALA A 283 21.19 -2.85 21.07
C ALA A 283 20.23 -2.16 22.05
N ARG A 284 19.07 -1.66 21.57
CA ARG A 284 18.05 -1.02 22.42
C ARG A 284 17.14 -2.05 23.10
N LEU A 285 16.82 -3.13 22.40
CA LEU A 285 15.99 -4.25 22.87
C LEU A 285 16.29 -5.47 22.01
N ASP A 286 16.65 -6.59 22.64
CA ASP A 286 16.77 -7.91 22.04
C ASP A 286 16.56 -8.95 23.14
N ILE A 287 15.35 -9.51 23.19
CA ILE A 287 14.97 -10.54 24.16
C ILE A 287 14.45 -11.76 23.43
N LYS A 288 14.46 -12.90 24.13
CA LYS A 288 14.01 -14.17 23.59
C LYS A 288 13.20 -14.92 24.63
N THR A 289 12.21 -15.67 24.17
CA THR A 289 11.48 -16.62 25.01
C THR A 289 12.34 -17.86 25.29
N GLU A 290 11.81 -18.80 26.05
CA GLU A 290 12.33 -20.15 26.08
C GLU A 290 12.38 -20.77 24.68
N ASN A 291 13.25 -21.76 24.49
CA ASN A 291 13.38 -22.52 23.25
C ASN A 291 12.59 -23.83 23.37
N LEU A 292 11.70 -24.08 22.40
CA LEU A 292 10.83 -25.25 22.39
C LEU A 292 11.26 -26.27 21.34
N ALA A 293 11.69 -27.44 21.81
CA ALA A 293 12.12 -28.55 20.97
C ALA A 293 11.43 -29.86 21.38
N GLY A 294 11.66 -30.94 20.62
CA GLY A 294 11.02 -32.23 20.80
C GLY A 294 9.52 -32.19 20.51
N THR A 295 8.78 -33.11 21.14
CA THR A 295 7.32 -33.17 21.08
C THR A 295 6.72 -32.61 22.36
N ALA A 296 5.80 -31.65 22.21
CA ALA A 296 5.05 -31.09 23.31
C ALA A 296 3.68 -30.61 22.83
N GLY A 297 2.66 -30.80 23.66
CA GLY A 297 1.36 -30.15 23.48
C GLY A 297 1.49 -28.62 23.57
N TRP A 298 0.35 -27.92 23.48
CA TRP A 298 0.31 -26.47 23.60
C TRP A 298 0.96 -25.99 24.90
N ARG A 299 2.05 -25.24 24.76
CA ARG A 299 2.79 -24.60 25.84
C ARG A 299 2.77 -23.09 25.66
N LYS A 300 2.52 -22.40 26.77
CA LYS A 300 2.51 -20.95 26.80
C LYS A 300 3.94 -20.42 26.90
N MET A 301 4.39 -19.74 25.86
CA MET A 301 5.62 -18.95 25.88
C MET A 301 5.30 -17.54 26.36
N GLU A 302 6.13 -16.98 27.24
CA GLU A 302 5.92 -15.64 27.81
C GLU A 302 7.26 -14.89 27.94
N ALA A 303 7.24 -13.58 27.69
CA ALA A 303 8.36 -12.69 27.99
C ALA A 303 7.87 -11.34 28.51
N ARG A 304 8.50 -10.84 29.56
CA ARG A 304 8.28 -9.49 30.12
C ARG A 304 9.45 -8.60 29.81
N PHE A 305 9.18 -7.38 29.35
CA PHE A 305 10.24 -6.46 28.98
C PHE A 305 9.81 -5.00 29.07
N LEU A 306 10.82 -4.12 29.06
CA LEU A 306 10.65 -2.69 29.12
C LEU A 306 11.01 -2.07 27.77
N VAL A 307 10.09 -1.32 27.19
CA VAL A 307 10.33 -0.48 26.01
C VAL A 307 10.83 0.88 26.48
N ARG A 308 12.04 1.26 26.08
CA ARG A 308 12.64 2.57 26.39
C ARG A 308 12.18 3.65 25.42
N ARG A 309 12.36 4.92 25.78
CA ARG A 309 11.97 6.10 24.97
C ARG A 309 12.49 6.09 23.53
N GLN A 310 13.64 5.46 23.31
CA GLN A 310 14.28 5.38 22.00
C GLN A 310 13.67 4.30 21.10
N THR A 311 12.90 3.35 21.65
CA THR A 311 12.24 2.27 20.90
C THR A 311 10.83 2.68 20.54
N ARG A 312 10.60 2.92 19.25
CA ARG A 312 9.29 3.34 18.70
C ARG A 312 8.56 2.20 18.00
N MET A 313 9.30 1.18 17.58
CA MET A 313 8.79 0.03 16.87
C MET A 313 9.62 -1.18 17.25
N ILE A 314 8.95 -2.30 17.47
CA ILE A 314 9.57 -3.60 17.72
C ILE A 314 9.16 -4.58 16.65
N GLN A 315 10.00 -5.59 16.46
CA GLN A 315 9.71 -6.75 15.63
C GLN A 315 9.58 -7.97 16.55
N VAL A 316 8.47 -8.68 16.40
CA VAL A 316 8.25 -10.00 16.99
C VAL A 316 8.51 -11.02 15.89
N GLN A 317 9.46 -11.92 16.12
CA GLN A 317 9.94 -12.85 15.10
C GLN A 317 10.00 -14.26 15.67
N VAL A 318 9.53 -15.24 14.89
CA VAL A 318 9.75 -16.66 15.17
C VAL A 318 11.14 -17.01 14.68
N VAL A 319 11.99 -17.54 15.55
CA VAL A 319 13.36 -17.89 15.20
C VAL A 319 13.72 -19.33 15.58
N ARG A 320 14.57 -19.94 14.74
CA ARG A 320 15.29 -21.18 15.02
C ARG A 320 16.76 -20.98 14.66
N ARG A 321 17.66 -21.25 15.60
CA ARG A 321 19.10 -21.10 15.36
C ARG A 321 19.73 -22.41 14.89
N PRO A 322 20.85 -22.36 14.15
CA PRO A 322 21.64 -23.55 13.86
C PRO A 322 22.08 -24.29 15.12
N SER A 323 21.93 -25.62 15.11
CA SER A 323 22.49 -26.49 16.14
C SER A 323 23.96 -26.79 15.84
N TRP A 324 24.78 -26.86 16.88
CA TRP A 324 26.19 -27.26 16.78
C TRP A 324 26.41 -28.75 17.11
N LYS A 325 25.33 -29.50 17.36
CA LYS A 325 25.38 -30.95 17.61
C LYS A 325 25.58 -31.72 16.29
N PHE A 326 25.86 -33.02 16.41
CA PHE A 326 26.01 -33.90 15.24
C PHE A 326 24.69 -34.05 14.49
N ASP A 327 23.61 -34.35 15.20
CA ASP A 327 22.24 -34.36 14.66
C ASP A 327 21.69 -32.93 14.64
N ASN A 328 22.16 -32.11 13.68
CA ASN A 328 21.83 -30.69 13.58
C ASN A 328 20.81 -30.33 12.50
N LYS A 329 20.38 -31.31 11.70
CA LYS A 329 19.35 -31.14 10.69
C LYS A 329 17.98 -31.17 11.34
N ILE A 330 17.30 -30.03 11.36
CA ILE A 330 16.00 -29.90 12.01
C ILE A 330 14.91 -30.52 11.14
N SER A 331 14.16 -31.45 11.71
CA SER A 331 12.88 -31.92 11.19
C SER A 331 11.79 -31.71 12.24
N GLY A 332 10.53 -31.92 11.84
CA GLY A 332 9.37 -31.82 12.71
C GLY A 332 8.51 -30.61 12.40
N THR A 333 7.42 -30.46 13.15
CA THR A 333 6.43 -29.41 12.94
C THR A 333 6.22 -28.61 14.22
N ALA A 334 6.05 -27.30 14.08
CA ALA A 334 5.61 -26.41 15.13
C ALA A 334 4.30 -25.72 14.71
N TRP A 335 3.40 -25.53 15.66
CA TRP A 335 2.19 -24.71 15.51
C TRP A 335 2.23 -23.58 16.51
N ILE A 336 1.82 -22.39 16.08
CA ILE A 336 1.83 -21.15 16.84
C ILE A 336 0.43 -20.54 16.78
N ASP A 337 -0.09 -20.15 17.95
CA ASP A 337 -1.42 -19.57 18.08
C ASP A 337 -1.49 -18.61 19.28
N ALA A 338 -2.57 -17.84 19.40
CA ALA A 338 -2.89 -16.92 20.49
C ALA A 338 -1.73 -15.96 20.83
N VAL A 339 -1.09 -15.42 19.80
CA VAL A 339 0.03 -14.50 19.95
C VAL A 339 -0.47 -13.12 20.35
N SER A 340 0.09 -12.56 21.42
CA SER A 340 -0.31 -11.27 21.94
C SER A 340 0.84 -10.47 22.51
N LEU A 341 0.70 -9.15 22.40
CA LEU A 341 1.56 -8.16 23.01
C LEU A 341 0.67 -7.16 23.75
N VAL A 342 0.73 -7.20 25.09
CA VAL A 342 -0.16 -6.40 25.94
C VAL A 342 0.67 -5.47 26.82
N PRO A 343 0.32 -4.18 26.95
CA PRO A 343 0.97 -3.29 27.90
C PRO A 343 0.68 -3.72 29.35
N LEU A 344 1.68 -3.71 30.23
CA LEU A 344 1.57 -4.12 31.64
C LEU A 344 0.89 -3.05 32.52
N SER A 345 0.87 -1.81 32.05
CA SER A 345 0.10 -0.71 32.64
C SER A 345 -0.72 -0.07 31.52
N PRO A 346 -1.97 0.36 31.78
CA PRO A 346 -2.74 1.06 30.76
C PRO A 346 -1.98 2.31 30.26
N PRO A 347 -2.04 2.60 28.95
CA PRO A 347 -1.27 3.65 28.29
C PRO A 347 -1.66 5.08 28.71
#